data_AF-A0A5J4P4V9-F1
#
_entry.id   AF-A0A5J4P4V9-F1
#
_cell.length_a   1.000
_cell.length_b   1.000
_cell.length_c   1.000
_cell.angle_alpha   90.00
_cell.angle_beta   90.00
_cell.angle_gamma   90.00
#
_symmetry.space_group_name_H-M   'P 1'
#
loop_
_entity.id
_entity.type
_entity.pdbx_description
1 polymer ?
#
loop_
_entity_poly.entity_id
_entity_poly.type
_entity_poly.pdbx_seq_one_letter_code
_entity_poly.pdbx_strand_id
1 'polypeptide(L)'
;MNTDMRILILGGCASHQDEKLQDGTWRAELSVADGKKVPVLCDVKDAQTNSAVLTLINGEERVPLTGIYYVSDTVIIPVEAYDAVIKANVSGNKLDGLFSKNYIENDPGIPFKAEKGNVARFEPVANPTDV
;
A
#
# COMPACT_ATOMS: atom_id res chain seq x y z
N MET A 1 -18.19 -60.91 -5.72
CA MET A 1 -16.99 -60.15 -5.31
C MET A 1 -17.05 -58.84 -6.06
N ASN A 2 -17.58 -57.79 -5.43
CA ASN A 2 -17.65 -56.47 -6.04
C ASN A 2 -16.86 -55.54 -5.12
N THR A 3 -15.73 -55.06 -5.63
CA THR A 3 -14.84 -54.14 -4.90
C THR A 3 -15.25 -52.74 -5.29
N ASP A 4 -15.96 -52.03 -4.41
CA ASP A 4 -16.29 -50.63 -4.60
C ASP A 4 -15.03 -49.76 -4.39
N MET A 5 -14.46 -49.30 -5.50
CA MET A 5 -13.37 -48.32 -5.54
C MET A 5 -13.91 -46.95 -5.12
N ARG A 6 -13.61 -46.53 -3.88
CA ARG A 6 -13.87 -45.16 -3.42
C ARG A 6 -12.78 -44.22 -3.95
N ILE A 7 -13.12 -43.44 -4.97
CA ILE A 7 -12.33 -42.28 -5.41
C ILE A 7 -12.42 -41.20 -4.33
N LEU A 8 -11.29 -40.88 -3.71
CA LEU A 8 -11.12 -39.67 -2.89
C LEU A 8 -10.80 -38.51 -3.85
N ILE A 9 -11.72 -37.56 -3.99
CA ILE A 9 -11.46 -36.29 -4.68
C ILE A 9 -10.70 -35.39 -3.69
N LEU A 10 -9.42 -35.19 -3.93
CA LEU A 10 -8.60 -34.18 -3.24
C LEU A 10 -9.04 -32.80 -3.73
N GLY A 11 -9.67 -32.04 -2.83
CA GLY A 11 -10.11 -30.65 -3.05
C GLY A 11 -8.94 -29.75 -3.44
N GLY A 12 -9.19 -28.90 -4.43
CA GLY A 12 -8.19 -28.14 -5.17
C GLY A 12 -7.40 -27.14 -4.33
N CYS A 13 -6.13 -26.97 -4.72
CA CYS A 13 -5.29 -25.86 -4.30
C CYS A 13 -5.92 -24.57 -4.84
N ALA A 14 -6.42 -23.70 -3.96
CA ALA A 14 -6.74 -22.33 -4.36
C ALA A 14 -5.40 -21.66 -4.73
N SER A 15 -5.20 -21.35 -6.01
CA SER A 15 -4.09 -20.53 -6.44
C SER A 15 -4.19 -19.18 -5.74
N HIS A 16 -3.30 -18.92 -4.77
CA HIS A 16 -3.07 -17.58 -4.25
C HIS A 16 -2.55 -16.76 -5.44
N GLN A 17 -3.38 -15.87 -5.98
CA GLN A 17 -2.88 -14.87 -6.93
C GLN A 17 -2.22 -13.79 -6.10
N ASP A 18 -0.94 -13.53 -6.35
CA ASP A 18 -0.24 -12.45 -5.68
C ASP A 18 -0.98 -11.13 -5.98
N GLU A 19 -1.50 -10.49 -4.94
CA GLU A 19 -2.26 -9.26 -5.11
C GLU A 19 -1.31 -8.11 -5.41
N LYS A 20 -1.63 -7.33 -6.44
CA LYS A 20 -0.80 -6.21 -6.89
C LYS A 20 -1.52 -4.89 -6.74
N LEU A 21 -0.74 -3.82 -6.67
CA LEU A 21 -1.25 -2.46 -6.65
C LEU A 21 -2.15 -2.23 -7.87
N GLN A 22 -3.20 -1.42 -7.68
CA GLN A 22 -4.14 -1.08 -8.72
C GLN A 22 -4.11 0.42 -9.00
N ASP A 23 -4.32 0.78 -10.25
CA ASP A 23 -4.47 2.17 -10.67
C ASP A 23 -5.61 2.87 -9.93
N GLY A 24 -5.42 4.19 -9.75
CA GLY A 24 -6.39 5.10 -9.15
C GLY A 24 -5.94 5.71 -7.84
N THR A 25 -6.88 6.32 -7.14
CA THR A 25 -6.61 7.08 -5.92
C THR A 25 -6.54 6.20 -4.68
N TRP A 26 -5.54 6.47 -3.84
CA TRP A 26 -5.32 5.84 -2.56
C TRP A 26 -5.19 6.90 -1.47
N ARG A 27 -5.84 6.67 -0.32
CA ARG A 27 -5.59 7.46 0.89
C ARG A 27 -4.60 6.69 1.77
N ALA A 28 -3.38 7.19 1.84
CA ALA A 28 -2.34 6.69 2.71
C ALA A 28 -2.34 7.42 4.07
N GLU A 29 -1.75 6.77 5.06
CA GLU A 29 -1.60 7.28 6.42
C GLU A 29 -0.27 6.78 7.02
N LEU A 30 0.53 7.72 7.54
CA LEU A 30 1.67 7.43 8.38
C LEU A 30 1.28 7.62 9.85
N SER A 31 1.51 6.61 10.69
CA SER A 31 1.28 6.69 12.13
C SER A 31 2.55 7.17 12.84
N VAL A 32 2.62 8.47 13.12
CA VAL A 32 3.79 9.09 13.77
C VAL A 32 3.62 9.11 15.30
N ALA A 33 4.59 9.68 16.01
CA ALA A 33 4.60 9.73 17.48
C ALA A 33 3.31 10.34 18.08
N ASP A 34 3.05 9.98 19.34
CA ASP A 34 1.90 10.45 20.13
C ASP A 34 0.53 10.07 19.54
N GLY A 35 0.47 8.99 18.75
CA GLY A 35 -0.76 8.54 18.10
C GLY A 35 -1.25 9.44 16.97
N LYS A 36 -0.43 10.40 16.53
CA LYS A 36 -0.76 11.30 15.42
C LYS A 36 -0.70 10.54 14.10
N LYS A 37 -1.62 10.89 13.20
CA LYS A 37 -1.74 10.31 11.87
C LYS A 37 -1.51 11.40 10.84
N VAL A 38 -0.67 11.11 9.85
CA VAL A 38 -0.40 12.01 8.72
C VAL A 38 -1.06 11.43 7.47
N PRO A 39 -2.25 11.92 7.08
CA PRO A 39 -2.92 11.46 5.87
C PRO A 39 -2.28 12.07 4.62
N VAL A 40 -2.04 11.22 3.63
CA VAL A 40 -1.48 11.58 2.33
C VAL A 40 -2.37 11.00 1.24
N LEU A 41 -2.70 11.79 0.23
CA LEU A 41 -3.37 11.27 -0.96
C LEU A 41 -2.34 10.83 -1.98
N CYS A 42 -2.60 9.73 -2.65
CA CYS A 42 -1.74 9.17 -3.68
C CYS A 42 -2.57 8.87 -4.94
N ASP A 43 -1.97 9.02 -6.11
CA ASP A 43 -2.52 8.52 -7.37
C ASP A 43 -1.56 7.50 -7.99
N VAL A 44 -2.08 6.33 -8.31
CA VAL A 44 -1.30 5.24 -8.89
C VAL A 44 -1.64 5.11 -10.38
N LYS A 45 -0.60 5.02 -11.22
CA LYS A 45 -0.72 4.76 -12.65
C LYS A 45 0.21 3.64 -13.07
N ASP A 46 -0.22 2.89 -14.09
CA ASP A 46 0.55 1.82 -14.73
C ASP A 46 1.00 0.72 -13.74
N ALA A 47 0.20 0.48 -12.69
CA ALA A 47 0.56 -0.28 -11.48
C ALA A 47 1.06 -1.71 -11.73
N GLN A 48 0.65 -2.30 -12.85
CA GLN A 48 0.98 -3.68 -13.24
C GLN A 48 2.06 -3.75 -14.33
N THR A 49 2.80 -2.67 -14.53
CA THR A 49 3.90 -2.58 -15.49
C THR A 49 5.21 -2.19 -14.78
N ASN A 50 6.34 -2.30 -15.49
CA ASN A 50 7.63 -1.81 -15.00
C ASN A 50 7.72 -0.27 -14.99
N SER A 51 6.67 0.42 -15.43
CA SER A 51 6.57 1.88 -15.47
C SER A 51 5.61 2.42 -14.41
N ALA A 52 5.21 1.60 -13.44
CA ALA A 52 4.33 2.01 -12.35
C ALA A 52 4.84 3.28 -11.65
N VAL A 53 3.94 4.24 -11.44
CA VAL A 53 4.20 5.48 -10.71
C VAL A 53 3.15 5.65 -9.63
N LEU A 54 3.60 5.90 -8.39
CA LEU A 54 2.75 6.37 -7.31
C LEU A 54 3.07 7.84 -7.07
N THR A 55 2.12 8.73 -7.29
CA THR A 55 2.30 10.17 -7.07
C THR A 55 1.74 10.57 -5.72
N LEU A 56 2.58 11.05 -4.80
CA LEU A 56 2.12 11.68 -3.56
C LEU A 56 1.56 13.07 -3.85
N ILE A 57 0.43 13.40 -3.24
CA ILE A 57 -0.31 14.65 -3.43
C ILE A 57 -0.26 15.47 -2.14
N ASN A 58 0.44 16.61 -2.18
CA ASN A 58 0.52 17.54 -1.05
C ASN A 58 0.16 18.96 -1.49
N GLY A 59 -1.14 19.31 -1.41
CA GLY A 59 -1.62 20.59 -1.94
C GLY A 59 -1.43 20.64 -3.46
N GLU A 60 -0.68 21.60 -3.97
CA GLU A 60 -0.33 21.71 -5.39
C GLU A 60 0.86 20.82 -5.77
N GLU A 61 1.66 20.39 -4.80
CA GLU A 61 2.83 19.55 -5.03
C GLU A 61 2.43 18.13 -5.46
N ARG A 62 3.16 17.59 -6.44
CA ARG A 62 3.05 16.22 -6.95
C ARG A 62 4.43 15.58 -6.93
N VAL A 63 4.61 14.58 -6.08
CA VAL A 63 5.88 13.89 -5.92
C VAL A 63 5.77 12.49 -6.51
N PRO A 64 6.29 12.25 -7.73
CA PRO A 64 6.26 10.93 -8.34
C PRO A 64 7.25 9.99 -7.65
N LEU A 65 6.78 8.81 -7.27
CA LEU A 65 7.59 7.71 -6.78
C LEU A 65 7.65 6.65 -7.88
N THR A 66 8.87 6.39 -8.35
CA THR A 66 9.17 5.46 -9.45
C THR A 66 10.01 4.29 -8.95
N GLY A 67 10.28 3.32 -9.83
CA GLY A 67 11.08 2.14 -9.47
C GLY A 67 10.33 1.21 -8.53
N ILE A 68 9.00 1.18 -8.62
CA ILE A 68 8.14 0.29 -7.84
C ILE A 68 8.36 -1.15 -8.31
N TYR A 69 8.58 -2.06 -7.37
CA TYR A 69 8.73 -3.49 -7.67
C TYR A 69 8.09 -4.35 -6.57
N TYR A 70 7.99 -5.65 -6.82
CA TYR A 70 7.30 -6.59 -5.95
C TYR A 70 8.22 -7.74 -5.51
N VAL A 71 8.02 -8.19 -4.28
CA VAL A 71 8.57 -9.44 -3.74
C VAL A 71 7.40 -10.20 -3.13
N SER A 72 6.87 -11.20 -3.85
CA SER A 72 5.57 -11.84 -3.51
C SER A 72 4.47 -10.78 -3.40
N ASP A 73 3.67 -10.80 -2.33
CA ASP A 73 2.60 -9.83 -2.05
C ASP A 73 3.10 -8.49 -1.48
N THR A 74 4.41 -8.31 -1.30
CA THR A 74 4.97 -7.07 -0.80
C THR A 74 5.34 -6.14 -1.96
N VAL A 75 4.69 -4.98 -2.03
CA VAL A 75 5.11 -3.87 -2.87
C VAL A 75 6.25 -3.10 -2.19
N ILE A 76 7.29 -2.79 -2.96
CA ILE A 76 8.43 -1.98 -2.55
C ILE A 76 8.41 -0.69 -3.37
N ILE A 77 8.35 0.45 -2.68
CA ILE A 77 8.20 1.78 -3.29
C ILE A 77 9.34 2.66 -2.78
N PRO A 78 10.38 2.92 -3.59
CA PRO A 78 11.42 3.87 -3.25
C PRO A 78 10.86 5.28 -3.05
N VAL A 79 11.39 5.99 -2.05
CA VAL A 79 11.06 7.38 -1.76
C VAL A 79 12.35 8.20 -1.79
N GLU A 80 12.86 8.43 -2.99
CA GLU A 80 14.20 9.00 -3.23
C GLU A 80 14.41 10.35 -2.54
N ALA A 81 13.40 11.24 -2.59
CA ALA A 81 13.48 12.57 -1.98
C ALA A 81 13.73 12.56 -0.46
N TYR A 82 13.47 11.43 0.20
CA TYR A 82 13.65 11.26 1.65
C TYR A 82 14.68 10.19 2.03
N ASP A 83 15.40 9.64 1.04
CA ASP A 83 16.27 8.46 1.18
C ASP A 83 15.59 7.37 2.03
N ALA A 84 14.40 6.98 1.57
CA ALA A 84 13.52 6.08 2.29
C ALA A 84 12.87 5.06 1.35
N VAL A 85 12.17 4.10 1.93
CA VAL A 85 11.43 3.06 1.23
C VAL A 85 10.13 2.77 1.97
N ILE A 86 9.05 2.56 1.21
CA ILE A 86 7.83 1.95 1.70
C ILE A 86 7.86 0.48 1.32
N LYS A 87 7.64 -0.40 2.30
CA LYS A 87 7.44 -1.84 2.08
C LYS A 87 6.09 -2.20 2.66
N ALA A 88 5.16 -2.65 1.83
CA ALA A 88 3.80 -2.94 2.28
C ALA A 88 3.24 -4.19 1.62
N ASN A 89 2.52 -5.00 2.38
CA ASN A 89 1.74 -6.10 1.84
C ASN A 89 0.50 -5.55 1.15
N VAL A 90 0.22 -6.05 -0.03
CA VAL A 90 -0.99 -5.74 -0.78
C VAL A 90 -2.08 -6.74 -0.38
N SER A 91 -3.24 -6.22 0.03
CA SER A 91 -4.43 -7.03 0.27
C SER A 91 -5.66 -6.36 -0.34
N GLY A 92 -5.96 -6.71 -1.58
CA GLY A 92 -7.01 -6.15 -2.42
C GLY A 92 -6.86 -4.63 -2.57
N ASN A 93 -7.73 -3.89 -1.87
CA ASN A 93 -7.74 -2.43 -1.86
C ASN A 93 -6.96 -1.83 -0.67
N LYS A 94 -6.08 -2.60 -0.02
CA LYS A 94 -5.34 -2.18 1.17
C LYS A 94 -3.85 -2.40 1.02
N LEU A 95 -3.07 -1.49 1.58
CA LEU A 95 -1.64 -1.64 1.84
C LEU A 95 -1.42 -1.58 3.36
N ASP A 96 -0.63 -2.50 3.90
CA ASP A 96 -0.20 -2.48 5.30
C ASP A 96 1.30 -2.76 5.39
N GLY A 97 2.05 -1.87 6.02
CA GLY A 97 3.50 -1.92 5.97
C GLY A 97 4.21 -0.83 6.76
N LEU A 98 5.43 -0.54 6.32
CA LEU A 98 6.33 0.42 6.97
C LEU A 98 6.93 1.39 5.94
N PHE A 99 7.08 2.64 6.36
CA PHE A 99 8.00 3.61 5.77
C PHE A 99 9.29 3.62 6.60
N SER A 100 10.44 3.37 5.98
CA SER A 100 11.74 3.31 6.67
C SER A 100 12.78 4.14 5.94
N LYS A 101 13.64 4.82 6.69
CA LYS A 101 14.79 5.58 6.18
C LYS A 101 15.96 4.63 5.94
N ASN A 102 16.58 4.70 4.78
CA ASN A 102 17.66 3.77 4.41
C ASN A 102 18.96 4.02 5.20
N TYR A 103 19.13 5.25 5.72
CA TYR A 103 20.33 5.67 6.44
C TYR A 103 20.29 5.44 7.95
N ILE A 104 19.18 4.91 8.48
CA ILE A 104 19.06 4.54 9.89
C ILE A 104 19.27 3.03 10.00
N GLU A 105 20.33 2.61 10.68
CA GLU A 105 20.58 1.21 10.97
C GLU A 105 19.46 0.65 11.87
N ASN A 106 18.89 -0.49 11.48
CA ASN A 106 17.78 -1.14 12.20
C ASN A 106 16.57 -0.19 12.45
N ASP A 107 16.25 0.68 11.48
CA ASP A 107 15.10 1.57 11.57
C ASP A 107 13.81 0.78 11.85
N PRO A 108 13.14 0.99 13.00
CA PRO A 108 11.85 0.35 13.27
C PRO A 108 10.76 0.75 12.26
N GLY A 109 10.98 1.83 11.52
CA GLY A 109 10.05 2.36 10.54
C GLY A 109 8.83 3.03 11.17
N ILE A 110 8.07 3.71 10.31
CA ILE A 110 6.81 4.36 10.62
C ILE A 110 5.70 3.51 10.02
N PRO A 111 4.69 3.05 10.80
CA PRO A 111 3.56 2.31 10.26
C PRO A 111 2.89 3.07 9.13
N PHE A 112 2.78 2.41 7.99
CA PHE A 112 2.19 2.90 6.76
C PHE A 112 0.98 2.05 6.43
N LYS A 113 -0.16 2.71 6.21
CA LYS A 113 -1.36 2.07 5.68
C LYS A 113 -1.88 2.86 4.50
N ALA A 114 -2.49 2.19 3.52
CA ALA A 114 -3.24 2.88 2.48
C ALA A 114 -4.49 2.10 2.11
N GLU A 115 -5.55 2.82 1.76
CA GLU A 115 -6.78 2.23 1.24
C GLU A 115 -7.16 2.89 -0.09
N LYS A 116 -7.51 2.06 -1.08
CA LYS A 116 -7.95 2.51 -2.40
C LYS A 116 -9.37 3.05 -2.34
N GLY A 117 -9.59 4.20 -2.97
CA GLY A 117 -10.93 4.78 -3.14
C GLY A 117 -10.97 6.28 -2.89
N ASN A 118 -12.15 6.86 -3.15
CA ASN A 118 -12.43 8.28 -2.96
C ASN A 118 -12.68 8.59 -1.49
N VAL A 119 -11.62 8.58 -0.69
CA VAL A 119 -11.66 8.96 0.72
C VAL A 119 -11.19 10.40 0.84
N ALA A 120 -11.89 11.21 1.64
CA ALA A 120 -11.44 12.57 1.94
C ALA A 120 -10.04 12.53 2.60
N ARG A 121 -9.14 13.47 2.23
CA ARG A 121 -7.82 13.57 2.87
C ARG A 121 -7.95 13.77 4.38
N PHE A 122 -8.91 14.60 4.79
CA PHE A 122 -9.22 14.89 6.18
C PHE A 122 -10.66 14.48 6.48
N GLU A 123 -10.88 13.95 7.68
CA GLU A 123 -12.23 13.74 8.17
C GLU A 123 -12.96 15.09 8.28
N PRO A 124 -14.25 15.14 7.92
CA PRO A 124 -15.06 16.33 8.17
C PRO A 124 -15.07 16.66 9.67
N VAL A 125 -14.67 17.88 10.03
CA VAL A 125 -14.85 18.37 11.40
C VAL A 125 -16.28 18.88 11.57
N ALA A 126 -16.97 18.46 12.64
CA ALA A 126 -18.36 18.83 12.90
C ALA A 126 -18.54 20.33 13.15
N ASN A 127 -17.49 21.02 13.61
CA ASN A 127 -17.46 22.46 13.84
C ASN A 127 -16.12 23.03 13.34
N PRO A 128 -16.05 23.61 12.14
CA PRO A 128 -14.90 24.39 11.72
C PRO A 128 -14.72 25.57 12.70
N THR A 129 -13.52 25.78 13.23
CA THR A 129 -13.19 27.08 13.85
C THR A 129 -13.10 28.12 12.75
N ASP A 130 -13.93 29.16 12.84
CA ASP A 130 -13.80 30.34 12.01
C ASP A 130 -12.37 30.91 12.18
N VAL A 131 -11.71 31.19 11.06
CA VAL A 131 -10.39 31.84 10.97
C VAL A 131 -10.53 33.32 10.70
#